data_AF-A0A6L8I491-F1
#
_entry.id   AF-A0A6L8I491-F1
#
_cell.length_a   1.000
_cell.length_b   1.000
_cell.length_c   1.000
_cell.angle_alpha   90.00
_cell.angle_beta   90.00
_cell.angle_gamma   90.00
#
_symmetry.space_group_name_H-M   'P 1'
#
loop_
_entity.id
_entity.type
_entity.pdbx_description
1 polymer ?
#
loop_
_entity_poly.entity_id
_entity_poly.type
_entity_poly.pdbx_seq_one_letter_code
_entity_poly.pdbx_strand_id
1 'polypeptide(L)'
;GFIALPIVIPEICMGVAMLAFFSRIGWPTGMPWPLNLSAITIAHIAFSFPFVAIVVRARMAGFNRELEEASRDLGATEWQTFRHVIFPYMRPGLVAGALLAFTLSLDDFVITFFTSGPESVTFPVKVYSMVRFSVTPEVNAASTVLVVITLIVAALMLRVQRPGQAGSP
;
A
#
# COMPACT_ATOMS: atom_id res chain seq x y z
N GLY A 1 14.54 -13.78 3.25
CA GLY A 1 15.60 -12.84 3.65
C GLY A 1 15.27 -11.43 3.22
N PHE A 2 15.61 -11.05 1.97
CA PHE A 2 15.56 -9.65 1.50
C PHE A 2 14.19 -8.96 1.52
N ILE A 3 13.09 -9.68 1.29
CA ILE A 3 11.74 -9.08 1.33
C ILE A 3 11.38 -8.56 2.74
N ALA A 4 11.98 -9.08 3.81
CA ALA A 4 11.68 -8.60 5.17
C ALA A 4 12.47 -7.35 5.58
N LEU A 5 13.40 -6.87 4.74
CA LEU A 5 14.30 -5.76 5.10
C LEU A 5 13.55 -4.49 5.52
N PRO A 6 12.51 -4.01 4.80
CA PRO A 6 11.83 -2.78 5.21
C PRO A 6 11.00 -2.94 6.50
N ILE A 7 10.75 -4.17 6.95
CA ILE A 7 10.05 -4.44 8.21
C ILE A 7 10.97 -4.21 9.42
N VAL A 8 12.28 -4.43 9.23
CA VAL A 8 13.29 -4.31 10.30
C VAL A 8 13.92 -2.92 10.33
N ILE A 9 13.98 -2.24 9.18
CA ILE A 9 14.53 -0.90 9.06
C ILE A 9 13.56 0.10 9.71
N PRO A 10 14.03 0.97 10.63
CA PRO A 10 13.20 2.04 11.16
C PRO A 10 12.69 2.96 10.04
N GLU A 11 11.42 3.34 10.12
CA GLU A 11 10.75 4.15 9.09
C GLU A 11 11.47 5.46 8.78
N ILE A 12 12.02 6.13 9.81
CA ILE A 12 12.85 7.33 9.66
C ILE A 12 14.09 7.06 8.81
N CYS A 13 14.76 5.93 9.01
CA CYS A 13 15.93 5.57 8.21
C CYS A 13 15.55 5.37 6.74
N MET A 14 14.40 4.76 6.47
CA MET A 14 13.89 4.58 5.12
C MET A 14 13.52 5.92 4.46
N GLY A 15 12.84 6.81 5.19
CA GLY A 15 12.50 8.15 4.73
C GLY A 15 13.74 8.98 4.36
N VAL A 16 14.73 9.03 5.26
CA VAL A 16 16.00 9.74 5.00
C VAL A 16 16.76 9.11 3.83
N ALA A 17 16.77 7.78 3.71
CA ALA A 17 17.42 7.09 2.58
C ALA A 17 16.74 7.42 1.25
N MET A 18 15.39 7.48 1.21
CA MET A 18 14.65 7.86 0.00
C MET A 18 14.85 9.32 -0.37
N LEU A 19 14.89 10.23 0.61
CA LEU A 19 15.27 11.63 0.37
C LEU A 19 16.66 11.73 -0.28
N ALA A 20 17.65 11.05 0.30
CA ALA A 20 19.01 11.05 -0.23
C ALA A 20 19.07 10.44 -1.64
N PHE A 21 18.30 9.38 -1.89
CA PHE A 21 18.19 8.74 -3.20
C PHE A 21 17.60 9.69 -4.24
N PHE A 22 16.43 10.27 -3.98
CA PHE A 22 15.76 11.20 -4.92
C PHE A 22 16.58 12.47 -5.15
N SER A 23 17.25 12.99 -4.11
CA SER A 23 18.17 14.12 -4.23
C SER A 23 19.36 13.78 -5.12
N ARG A 24 19.96 12.60 -4.96
CA ARG A 24 21.14 12.17 -5.74
C ARG A 24 20.85 11.99 -7.22
N ILE A 25 19.67 11.49 -7.57
CA ILE A 25 19.27 11.28 -8.98
C ILE A 25 18.61 12.52 -9.60
N GLY A 26 18.44 13.60 -8.84
CA GLY A 26 17.80 14.83 -9.30
C GLY A 26 16.32 14.62 -9.66
N TRP A 27 15.55 13.92 -8.80
CA TRP A 27 14.15 13.61 -9.08
C TRP A 27 13.34 14.90 -9.28
N PRO A 28 12.46 14.99 -10.30
CA PRO A 28 11.79 16.25 -10.61
C PRO A 28 10.68 16.55 -9.59
N THR A 29 10.63 17.80 -9.11
CA THR A 29 9.73 18.23 -8.03
C THR A 29 8.58 19.13 -8.49
N GLY A 30 8.72 19.82 -9.63
CA GLY A 30 7.70 20.73 -10.20
C GLY A 30 6.81 20.10 -11.27
N MET A 31 6.51 18.80 -11.14
CA MET A 31 5.64 18.11 -12.10
C MET A 31 4.17 18.51 -11.90
N PRO A 32 3.32 18.47 -12.94
CA PRO A 32 1.88 18.68 -12.76
C PRO A 32 1.27 17.57 -11.91
N TRP A 33 0.19 17.87 -11.20
CA TRP A 33 -0.58 16.85 -10.49
C TRP A 33 -1.13 15.79 -11.47
N PRO A 34 -1.04 14.48 -11.16
CA PRO A 34 -0.56 13.87 -9.91
C PRO A 34 0.93 13.45 -9.92
N LEU A 35 1.68 13.81 -10.95
CA LEU A 35 3.07 13.36 -11.13
C LEU A 35 4.03 13.97 -10.08
N ASN A 36 3.69 15.11 -9.48
CA ASN A 36 4.41 15.65 -8.31
C ASN A 36 4.39 14.74 -7.08
N LEU A 37 3.45 13.78 -7.00
CA LEU A 37 3.41 12.76 -5.96
C LEU A 37 4.27 11.53 -6.26
N SER A 38 4.98 11.50 -7.38
CA SER A 38 5.71 10.31 -7.82
C SER A 38 6.76 9.83 -6.81
N ALA A 39 7.54 10.75 -6.22
CA ALA A 39 8.52 10.42 -5.19
C ALA A 39 7.87 9.78 -3.95
N ILE A 40 6.78 10.37 -3.48
CA ILE A 40 5.99 9.86 -2.35
C ILE A 40 5.44 8.48 -2.69
N THR A 41 4.80 8.34 -3.87
CA THR A 41 4.21 7.08 -4.34
C THR A 41 5.25 5.96 -4.39
N ILE A 42 6.43 6.21 -4.96
CA ILE A 42 7.50 5.22 -5.05
C ILE A 42 8.00 4.82 -3.66
N ALA A 43 8.17 5.77 -2.75
CA ALA A 43 8.62 5.49 -1.40
C ALA A 43 7.59 4.64 -0.61
N HIS A 44 6.31 4.96 -0.75
CA HIS A 44 5.20 4.19 -0.17
C HIS A 44 5.09 2.79 -0.75
N ILE A 45 5.31 2.63 -2.06
CA ILE A 45 5.39 1.28 -2.69
C ILE A 45 6.55 0.51 -2.09
N ALA A 46 7.74 1.10 -1.99
CA ALA A 46 8.92 0.42 -1.43
C ALA A 46 8.71 0.00 0.03
N PHE A 47 8.03 0.83 0.83
CA PHE A 47 7.71 0.56 2.22
C PHE A 47 6.62 -0.51 2.39
N SER A 48 5.51 -0.41 1.65
CA SER A 48 4.33 -1.26 1.81
C SER A 48 4.45 -2.61 1.10
N PHE A 49 5.24 -2.71 0.03
CA PHE A 49 5.45 -3.94 -0.75
C PHE A 49 5.71 -5.21 0.08
N PRO A 50 6.62 -5.23 1.08
CA PRO A 50 6.88 -6.43 1.85
C PRO A 50 5.68 -6.91 2.68
N PHE A 51 4.87 -5.98 3.18
CA PHE A 51 3.64 -6.30 3.90
C PHE A 51 2.61 -6.94 2.95
N VAL A 52 2.41 -6.36 1.77
CA VAL A 52 1.54 -6.92 0.73
C VAL A 52 2.02 -8.30 0.30
N ALA A 53 3.33 -8.46 0.08
CA ALA A 53 3.93 -9.73 -0.34
C ALA A 53 3.71 -10.83 0.71
N ILE A 54 3.76 -10.51 2.00
CA ILE A 54 3.46 -11.48 3.07
C ILE A 54 1.98 -11.91 3.02
N VAL A 55 1.05 -10.95 2.88
CA VAL A 55 -0.39 -11.25 2.80
C VAL A 55 -0.72 -12.13 1.59
N VAL A 56 -0.18 -11.78 0.42
CA VAL A 56 -0.38 -12.55 -0.82
C VAL A 56 0.26 -13.94 -0.70
N ARG A 57 1.47 -14.04 -0.14
CA ARG A 57 2.13 -15.33 0.07
C ARG A 57 1.35 -16.22 1.03
N ALA A 58 0.81 -15.66 2.12
CA ALA A 58 -0.05 -16.39 3.04
C ALA A 58 -1.32 -16.91 2.33
N ARG A 59 -1.92 -16.11 1.44
CA ARG A 59 -3.04 -16.56 0.61
C ARG A 59 -2.65 -17.72 -0.33
N MET A 60 -1.45 -17.67 -0.90
CA MET A 60 -0.94 -18.69 -1.82
C MET A 60 -0.47 -19.98 -1.15
N ALA A 61 -0.25 -19.99 0.17
CA ALA A 61 0.24 -21.17 0.88
C ALA A 61 -0.69 -22.40 0.76
N GLY A 62 -1.99 -22.18 0.55
CA GLY A 62 -2.99 -23.24 0.34
C GLY A 62 -3.35 -23.52 -1.12
N PHE A 63 -2.58 -23.02 -2.09
CA PHE A 63 -2.87 -23.21 -3.52
C PHE A 63 -2.56 -24.64 -3.95
N ASN A 64 -3.54 -25.35 -4.53
CA ASN A 64 -3.32 -26.68 -5.10
C ASN A 64 -2.62 -26.56 -6.46
N ARG A 65 -1.38 -27.06 -6.54
CA ARG A 65 -0.57 -27.08 -7.79
C ARG A 65 -1.17 -27.96 -8.87
N GLU A 66 -1.98 -28.95 -8.53
CA GLU A 66 -2.66 -29.81 -9.52
C GLU A 66 -3.61 -29.00 -10.41
N LEU A 67 -4.17 -27.88 -9.92
CA LEU A 67 -5.00 -26.99 -10.74
C LEU A 67 -4.19 -26.28 -11.84
N GLU A 68 -2.92 -25.98 -11.55
CA GLU A 68 -1.99 -25.42 -12.53
C GLU A 68 -1.61 -26.48 -13.57
N GLU A 69 -1.25 -27.67 -13.12
CA GLU A 69 -0.88 -28.81 -13.97
C GLU A 69 -2.04 -29.22 -14.89
N ALA A 70 -3.26 -29.39 -14.34
CA ALA A 70 -4.44 -29.72 -15.12
C ALA A 70 -4.78 -28.67 -16.19
N SER A 71 -4.49 -27.40 -15.93
CA SER A 71 -4.69 -26.34 -16.93
C SER A 71 -3.72 -26.49 -18.10
N ARG A 72 -2.46 -26.87 -17.83
CA ARG A 72 -1.45 -27.16 -18.86
C ARG A 72 -1.79 -28.42 -19.63
N ASP A 73 -2.31 -29.45 -18.96
CA ASP A 73 -2.76 -30.70 -19.60
C ASP A 73 -3.92 -30.46 -20.59
N LEU A 74 -4.79 -29.48 -20.30
CA LEU A 74 -5.86 -29.03 -21.21
C LEU A 74 -5.35 -28.13 -22.35
N GLY A 75 -4.03 -27.95 -22.48
CA GLY A 75 -3.40 -27.15 -23.53
C GLY A 75 -3.38 -25.64 -23.26
N ALA A 76 -3.62 -25.20 -22.02
CA ALA A 76 -3.52 -23.79 -21.68
C ALA A 76 -2.06 -23.32 -21.66
N THR A 77 -1.81 -22.13 -22.22
CA THR A 77 -0.53 -21.42 -22.10
C THR A 77 -0.34 -20.84 -20.70
N GLU A 78 0.90 -20.57 -20.30
CA GLU A 78 1.25 -19.95 -19.01
C GLU A 78 0.41 -18.71 -18.68
N TRP A 79 0.18 -17.84 -19.67
CA TRP A 79 -0.64 -16.65 -19.48
C TRP A 79 -2.12 -16.98 -19.22
N GLN A 80 -2.66 -17.99 -19.91
CA GLN A 80 -4.03 -18.45 -19.69
C GLN A 80 -4.16 -19.11 -18.30
N THR A 81 -3.20 -19.94 -17.91
CA THR A 81 -3.12 -20.55 -16.58
C THR A 81 -3.07 -19.47 -15.49
N PHE A 82 -2.20 -18.47 -15.65
CA PHE A 82 -2.14 -17.34 -14.72
C PHE A 82 -3.48 -16.60 -14.64
N ARG A 83 -4.06 -16.21 -15.78
CA ARG A 83 -5.24 -15.34 -15.81
C ARG A 83 -6.52 -16.03 -15.34
N HIS A 84 -6.66 -17.34 -15.55
CA HIS A 84 -7.88 -18.09 -15.25
C HIS A 84 -7.79 -18.96 -14.00
N VAL A 85 -6.60 -19.37 -13.56
CA VAL A 85 -6.41 -20.24 -12.39
C VAL A 85 -5.75 -19.46 -11.25
N ILE A 86 -4.54 -18.95 -11.47
CA ILE A 86 -3.72 -18.37 -10.40
C ILE A 86 -4.27 -17.02 -9.93
N PHE A 87 -4.57 -16.11 -10.86
CA PHE A 87 -5.03 -14.76 -10.56
C PHE A 87 -6.36 -14.73 -9.80
N PRO A 88 -7.42 -15.47 -10.20
CA PRO A 88 -8.66 -15.53 -9.42
C PRO A 88 -8.44 -16.09 -8.00
N TYR A 89 -7.54 -17.05 -7.84
CA TYR A 89 -7.22 -17.62 -6.52
C TYR A 89 -6.49 -16.61 -5.61
N MET A 90 -5.54 -15.86 -6.17
CA MET A 90 -4.77 -14.80 -5.48
C MET A 90 -5.58 -13.54 -5.20
N ARG A 91 -6.63 -13.29 -5.98
CA ARG A 91 -7.46 -12.06 -5.94
C ARG A 91 -7.87 -11.61 -4.53
N PRO A 92 -8.44 -12.46 -3.64
CA PRO A 92 -8.76 -12.05 -2.28
C PRO A 92 -7.53 -11.63 -1.46
N GLY A 93 -6.38 -12.29 -1.66
CA GLY A 93 -5.11 -11.92 -1.03
C GLY A 93 -4.57 -10.58 -1.55
N LEU A 94 -4.73 -10.31 -2.85
CA LEU A 94 -4.37 -9.02 -3.45
C LEU A 94 -5.24 -7.89 -2.91
N VAL A 95 -6.55 -8.10 -2.76
CA VAL A 95 -7.46 -7.11 -2.15
C VAL A 95 -7.08 -6.86 -0.69
N ALA A 96 -6.85 -7.90 0.11
CA ALA A 96 -6.41 -7.75 1.50
C ALA A 96 -5.06 -7.01 1.60
N GLY A 97 -4.10 -7.35 0.74
CA GLY A 97 -2.81 -6.66 0.67
C GLY A 97 -2.94 -5.19 0.26
N ALA A 98 -3.75 -4.88 -0.74
CA ALA A 98 -4.00 -3.50 -1.18
C ALA A 98 -4.58 -2.65 -0.05
N LEU A 99 -5.44 -3.22 0.79
CA LEU A 99 -6.04 -2.53 1.94
C LEU A 99 -5.04 -2.26 3.05
N LEU A 100 -4.16 -3.23 3.31
CA LEU A 100 -3.06 -3.04 4.24
C LEU A 100 -2.14 -1.92 3.76
N ALA A 101 -1.75 -1.94 2.49
CA ALA A 101 -0.90 -0.89 1.90
C ALA A 101 -1.57 0.49 1.94
N PHE A 102 -2.86 0.57 1.63
CA PHE A 102 -3.63 1.82 1.72
C PHE A 102 -3.68 2.37 3.16
N THR A 103 -3.91 1.48 4.14
CA THR A 103 -3.95 1.85 5.56
C THR A 103 -2.58 2.37 6.03
N LEU A 104 -1.51 1.66 5.69
CA LEU A 104 -0.12 2.08 6.00
C LEU A 104 0.22 3.41 5.34
N SER A 105 -0.22 3.62 4.10
CA SER A 105 0.07 4.83 3.33
C SER A 105 -0.66 6.06 3.86
N LEU A 106 -1.92 5.91 4.30
CA LEU A 106 -2.70 7.02 4.85
C LEU A 106 -2.17 7.49 6.22
N ASP A 107 -1.65 6.57 7.03
CA ASP A 107 -1.15 6.86 8.37
C ASP A 107 0.33 7.31 8.38
N ASP A 108 1.07 7.06 7.30
CA ASP A 108 2.48 7.45 7.24
C ASP A 108 2.66 8.97 7.10
N PHE A 109 3.27 9.55 8.13
CA PHE A 109 3.80 10.89 8.11
C PHE A 109 5.30 10.91 7.77
N VAL A 110 6.07 9.94 8.24
CA VAL A 110 7.53 10.03 8.29
C VAL A 110 8.14 9.92 6.90
N ILE A 111 7.79 8.87 6.14
CA ILE A 111 8.31 8.67 4.78
C ILE A 111 7.83 9.81 3.89
N THR A 112 6.55 10.17 4.02
CA THR A 112 5.96 11.28 3.28
C THR A 112 6.64 12.61 3.57
N PHE A 113 6.96 12.91 4.83
CA PHE A 113 7.66 14.14 5.20
C PHE A 113 9.02 14.25 4.49
N PHE A 114 9.81 13.17 4.47
CA PHE A 114 11.12 13.17 3.82
C PHE A 114 11.06 13.12 2.28
N THR A 115 9.95 12.67 1.69
CA THR A 115 9.82 12.52 0.23
C THR A 115 8.92 13.56 -0.42
N SER A 116 8.22 14.37 0.37
CA SER A 116 7.41 15.49 -0.09
C SER A 116 8.26 16.67 -0.56
N GLY A 117 7.80 17.32 -1.62
CA GLY A 117 8.32 18.59 -2.11
C GLY A 117 7.38 19.76 -1.75
N PRO A 118 7.78 21.00 -2.05
CA PRO A 118 6.99 22.19 -1.74
C PRO A 118 5.56 22.17 -2.31
N GLU A 119 5.38 21.53 -3.47
CA GLU A 119 4.10 21.45 -4.19
C GLU A 119 3.38 20.10 -3.98
N SER A 120 3.89 19.21 -3.11
CA SER A 120 3.33 17.87 -2.85
C SER A 120 3.07 17.62 -1.37
N VAL A 121 2.48 18.62 -0.70
CA VAL A 121 2.11 18.52 0.72
C VAL A 121 0.87 17.63 0.88
N THR A 122 1.03 16.50 1.56
CA THR A 122 -0.07 15.60 1.90
C THR A 122 -0.76 16.03 3.20
N PHE A 123 -1.92 15.43 3.47
CA PHE A 123 -2.68 15.74 4.67
C PHE A 123 -1.91 15.50 5.98
N PRO A 124 -1.24 14.34 6.21
CA PRO A 124 -0.46 14.12 7.44
C PRO A 124 0.63 15.16 7.64
N VAL A 125 1.37 15.51 6.57
CA VAL A 125 2.41 16.54 6.61
C VAL A 125 1.82 17.91 6.93
N LYS A 126 0.67 18.25 6.34
CA LYS A 126 -0.03 19.50 6.61
C LYS A 126 -0.50 19.59 8.06
N VAL A 127 -1.12 18.54 8.59
CA VAL A 127 -1.57 18.50 10.00
C VAL A 127 -0.40 18.68 10.95
N TYR A 128 0.71 17.95 10.76
CA TYR A 128 1.91 18.12 11.56
C TYR A 128 2.43 19.56 11.55
N SER A 129 2.49 20.18 10.35
CA SER A 129 2.93 21.57 10.22
C SER A 129 2.04 22.54 11.01
N MET A 130 0.73 22.34 11.01
CA MET A 130 -0.22 23.21 11.73
C MET A 130 -0.09 23.06 13.24
N VAL A 131 -0.10 21.81 13.73
CA VAL A 131 0.02 21.50 15.18
C VAL A 131 1.31 22.05 15.77
N ARG A 132 2.41 22.06 15.00
CA ARG A 132 3.70 22.61 15.44
C ARG A 132 3.63 24.12 15.76
N PHE A 133 2.79 24.88 15.07
CA PHE A 133 2.69 26.33 15.26
C PHE A 133 1.55 26.74 16.17
N SER A 134 0.40 26.04 16.13
CA SER A 134 -0.70 26.15 17.10
C SER A 134 -1.78 25.11 16.80
N VAL A 135 -2.40 24.54 17.84
CA VAL A 135 -3.58 23.67 17.66
C VAL A 135 -4.81 24.54 17.47
N THR A 136 -5.42 24.48 16.29
CA THR A 136 -6.64 25.23 15.99
C THR A 136 -7.83 24.27 15.83
N PRO A 137 -9.09 24.72 16.09
CA PRO A 137 -10.28 23.89 15.92
C PRO A 137 -10.42 23.27 14.52
N GLU A 138 -9.90 23.94 13.50
CA GLU A 138 -9.90 23.48 12.10
C GLU A 138 -9.07 22.20 11.93
N VAL A 139 -7.92 22.09 12.61
CA VAL A 139 -7.07 20.88 12.57
C VAL A 139 -7.80 19.69 13.18
N ASN A 140 -8.48 19.90 14.31
CA ASN A 140 -9.26 18.86 14.98
C ASN A 140 -10.43 18.38 14.12
N ALA A 141 -11.15 19.30 13.47
CA ALA A 141 -12.23 18.97 12.56
C ALA A 141 -11.73 18.16 11.35
N ALA A 142 -10.66 18.62 10.70
CA ALA A 142 -10.06 17.93 9.57
C ALA A 142 -9.56 16.53 9.92
N SER A 143 -8.92 16.37 11.08
CA SER A 143 -8.42 15.08 11.57
C SER A 143 -9.56 14.10 11.84
N THR A 144 -10.66 14.59 12.43
CA THR A 144 -11.87 13.78 12.67
C THR A 144 -12.47 13.29 11.36
N VAL A 145 -12.57 14.15 10.34
CA VAL A 145 -13.08 13.76 9.01
C VAL A 145 -12.20 12.67 8.39
N LEU A 146 -10.87 12.80 8.46
CA LEU A 146 -9.97 11.77 7.93
C LEU A 146 -10.17 10.44 8.65
N VAL A 147 -10.25 10.43 9.98
CA VAL A 147 -10.50 9.20 10.76
C VAL A 147 -11.81 8.55 10.33
N VAL A 148 -12.88 9.33 10.16
CA VAL A 148 -14.18 8.81 9.70
C VAL A 148 -14.08 8.20 8.30
N ILE A 149 -13.39 8.86 7.37
CA ILE A 149 -13.18 8.34 6.00
C ILE A 149 -12.41 7.02 6.05
N THR A 150 -11.30 6.96 6.80
CA THR A 150 -10.49 5.75 6.95
C THR A 150 -11.32 4.59 7.51
N LEU A 151 -12.15 4.85 8.53
CA LEU A 151 -13.06 3.84 9.09
C LEU A 151 -14.11 3.37 8.09
N ILE A 152 -14.70 4.27 7.30
CA ILE A 152 -15.68 3.92 6.26
C ILE A 152 -15.03 3.05 5.18
N VAL A 153 -13.86 3.43 4.69
CA VAL A 153 -13.13 2.67 3.66
C VAL A 153 -12.77 1.28 4.19
N ALA A 154 -12.22 1.21 5.41
CA ALA A 154 -11.91 -0.07 6.05
C ALA A 154 -13.16 -0.94 6.22
N ALA A 155 -14.28 -0.37 6.69
CA ALA A 155 -15.54 -1.10 6.87
C ALA A 155 -16.13 -1.61 5.55
N LEU A 156 -16.17 -0.77 4.51
CA LEU A 156 -16.64 -1.15 3.18
C LEU A 156 -15.82 -2.30 2.62
N MET A 157 -14.51 -2.22 2.78
CA MET A 157 -13.59 -3.20 2.23
C MET A 157 -13.59 -4.52 3.01
N LEU A 158 -13.81 -4.49 4.33
CA LEU A 158 -14.09 -5.69 5.12
C LEU A 158 -15.39 -6.38 4.68
N ARG A 159 -16.41 -5.62 4.27
CA ARG A 159 -17.64 -6.21 3.70
C ARG A 159 -17.38 -6.86 2.34
N VAL A 160 -16.53 -6.26 1.50
CA VAL A 160 -16.13 -6.83 0.21
C VAL A 160 -15.25 -8.08 0.37
N GLN A 161 -14.52 -8.20 1.48
CA GLN A 161 -13.76 -9.41 1.84
C GLN A 161 -14.62 -10.56 2.42
N ARG A 162 -15.91 -10.33 2.69
CA ARG A 162 -16.87 -11.37 3.10
C ARG A 162 -17.60 -12.12 1.94
N PRO A 163 -16.95 -12.65 0.89
CA PRO A 163 -17.52 -13.74 0.10
C PRO A 163 -16.76 -15.03 0.40
N GLY A 164 -17.39 -15.95 1.17
CA GLY A 164 -16.95 -17.35 1.22
C GLY A 164 -16.76 -18.04 2.60
N GLN A 165 -17.42 -17.61 3.67
CA GLN A 165 -17.73 -18.52 4.81
C GLN A 165 -19.16 -19.08 4.69
N ALA A 166 -19.57 -19.40 3.45
CA ALA A 166 -20.79 -20.15 3.17
C ALA A 166 -20.38 -21.47 2.50
N GLY A 167 -20.30 -22.53 3.30
CA GLY A 167 -19.75 -23.86 2.96
C GLY A 167 -18.40 -24.03 3.66
N SER A 168 -18.22 -24.86 4.67
CA SER A 168 -18.87 -26.12 5.11
C SER A 168 -18.32 -26.46 6.53
N PRO A 169 -18.75 -27.51 7.26
CA PRO A 169 -19.69 -28.60 6.96
C PRO A 169 -21.10 -28.43 7.52
#